data_AF-A0A950WXT9-F1
#
_entry.id   AF-A0A950WXT9-F1
#
_cell.length_a   1.000
_cell.length_b   1.000
_cell.length_c   1.000
_cell.angle_alpha   90.00
_cell.angle_beta   90.00
_cell.angle_gamma   90.00
#
_symmetry.space_group_name_H-M   'P 1'
#
loop_
_entity.id
_entity.type
_entity.pdbx_description
1 polymer ?
#
loop_
_entity_poly.entity_id
_entity_poly.type
_entity_poly.pdbx_seq_one_letter_code
_entity_poly.pdbx_strand_id
1 'polypeptide(L)'
;MTRDRWAVVAAIALALTATISGVRTGYREMDVDEVVYVHTLHSMQHHEGYYEAMRDALVKKEGAPPSAARAIRPPPLYLILRWFPERSWRWLAGLAFLASLLLVARLGRPFGTYGGLVAVVLAGLWLVASAPLLFLHGEIWGLPFLIGALLYVRRDDDWRAVACVVGAVLFRELYAVMLGIGFVLRRRRVPWLAGLVVVAALAAVHVALAAHVLSKTGHQVRLGNDPRTLGFVLRAMGLGDRPA
;
A
#
# COMPACT_ATOMS: atom_id res chain seq x y z
N MET A 1 10.63 -28.15 -14.66
CA MET A 1 9.37 -27.59 -15.21
C MET A 1 8.11 -27.90 -14.39
N THR A 2 7.92 -29.10 -13.83
CA THR A 2 6.67 -29.45 -13.11
C THR A 2 6.47 -28.74 -11.77
N ARG A 3 7.53 -28.38 -11.06
CA ARG A 3 7.47 -27.81 -9.69
C ARG A 3 7.07 -26.33 -9.63
N ASP A 4 7.51 -25.55 -10.61
CA ASP A 4 7.07 -24.16 -10.77
C ASP A 4 5.56 -24.07 -11.05
N ARG A 5 4.98 -25.11 -11.65
CA ARG A 5 3.53 -25.18 -11.89
C ARG A 5 2.77 -25.20 -10.58
N TRP A 6 3.24 -25.93 -9.55
CA TRP A 6 2.56 -25.98 -8.26
C TRP A 6 2.57 -24.63 -7.54
N ALA A 7 3.69 -23.90 -7.55
CA ALA A 7 3.74 -22.56 -6.97
C ALA A 7 2.82 -21.57 -7.71
N VAL A 8 2.74 -21.67 -9.04
CA VAL A 8 1.83 -20.84 -9.85
C VAL A 8 0.36 -21.21 -9.59
N VAL A 9 0.01 -22.49 -9.56
CA VAL A 9 -1.35 -22.96 -9.26
C VAL A 9 -1.76 -22.51 -7.85
N ALA A 10 -0.88 -22.66 -6.86
CA ALA A 10 -1.13 -22.17 -5.50
C ALA A 10 -1.32 -20.64 -5.47
N ALA A 11 -0.49 -19.88 -6.19
CA ALA A 11 -0.61 -18.43 -6.27
C ALA A 11 -1.96 -18.00 -6.88
N ILE A 12 -2.39 -18.67 -7.96
CA ILE A 12 -3.69 -18.41 -8.58
C ILE A 12 -4.83 -18.76 -7.62
N ALA A 13 -4.80 -19.94 -7.01
CA ALA A 13 -5.85 -20.40 -6.11
C ALA A 13 -5.98 -19.48 -4.87
N LEU A 14 -4.86 -19.11 -4.25
CA LEU A 14 -4.84 -18.25 -3.06
C LEU A 14 -5.22 -16.81 -3.40
N ALA A 15 -4.74 -16.25 -4.51
CA ALA A 15 -5.17 -14.92 -4.96
C ALA A 15 -6.67 -14.88 -5.27
N LEU A 16 -7.20 -15.91 -5.95
CA LEU A 16 -8.62 -16.01 -6.24
C LEU A 16 -9.44 -16.14 -4.95
N THR A 17 -8.99 -16.97 -4.01
CA THR A 17 -9.63 -17.15 -2.70
C THR A 17 -9.65 -15.84 -1.90
N ALA A 18 -8.51 -15.14 -1.82
CA ALA A 18 -8.42 -13.83 -1.19
C ALA A 18 -9.37 -12.81 -1.84
N THR A 19 -9.41 -12.78 -3.17
CA THR A 19 -10.28 -11.87 -3.93
C THR A 19 -11.76 -12.17 -3.67
N ILE A 20 -12.17 -13.45 -3.75
CA ILE A 20 -13.55 -13.86 -3.49
C ILE A 20 -13.94 -13.57 -2.04
N SER A 21 -13.06 -13.86 -1.09
CA SER A 21 -13.26 -13.54 0.33
C SER A 21 -13.52 -12.04 0.51
N GLY A 22 -12.61 -11.20 -0.02
CA GLY A 22 -12.75 -9.75 0.02
C GLY A 22 -14.02 -9.24 -0.68
N VAL A 23 -14.40 -9.78 -1.84
CA VAL A 23 -15.66 -9.41 -2.51
C VAL A 23 -16.88 -9.75 -1.66
N ARG A 24 -16.88 -10.89 -0.96
CA ARG A 24 -18.02 -11.35 -0.16
C ARG A 24 -18.16 -10.60 1.18
N THR A 25 -17.06 -10.23 1.82
CA THR A 25 -17.08 -9.50 3.09
C THR A 25 -17.29 -7.99 2.90
N GLY A 26 -16.94 -7.49 1.71
CA GLY A 26 -16.61 -6.09 1.44
C GLY A 26 -17.66 -5.00 1.56
N TYR A 27 -18.89 -5.32 1.94
CA TYR A 27 -19.94 -4.32 2.17
C TYR A 27 -20.65 -4.51 3.51
N ARG A 28 -20.27 -5.52 4.30
CA ARG A 28 -20.86 -5.79 5.62
C ARG A 28 -20.06 -5.14 6.74
N GLU A 29 -18.74 -5.11 6.59
CA GLU A 29 -17.79 -4.53 7.55
C GLU A 29 -16.76 -3.71 6.77
N MET A 30 -17.14 -2.51 6.32
CA MET A 30 -16.19 -1.62 5.67
C MET A 30 -15.26 -1.04 6.72
N ASP A 31 -13.95 -1.23 6.51
CA ASP A 31 -12.95 -0.52 7.30
C ASP A 31 -13.11 1.00 7.13
N VAL A 32 -12.74 1.75 8.17
CA VAL A 32 -12.96 3.20 8.21
C VAL A 32 -12.14 3.90 7.12
N ASP A 33 -10.98 3.38 6.73
CA ASP A 33 -10.24 3.92 5.59
C ASP A 33 -10.97 3.58 4.30
N GLU A 34 -11.53 2.38 4.16
CA GLU A 34 -12.24 1.97 2.95
C GLU A 34 -13.40 2.91 2.56
N VAL A 35 -14.18 3.36 3.54
CA VAL A 35 -15.28 4.32 3.31
C VAL A 35 -14.78 5.61 2.65
N VAL A 36 -13.61 6.11 3.07
CA VAL A 36 -12.99 7.29 2.47
C VAL A 36 -12.58 7.01 1.04
N TYR A 37 -12.02 5.83 0.76
CA TYR A 37 -11.60 5.48 -0.60
C TYR A 37 -12.78 5.42 -1.56
N VAL A 38 -13.87 4.75 -1.17
CA VAL A 38 -15.07 4.62 -2.00
C VAL A 38 -15.70 5.99 -2.27
N HIS A 39 -15.87 6.82 -1.25
CA HIS A 39 -16.42 8.16 -1.44
C HIS A 39 -15.55 9.03 -2.33
N THR A 40 -14.23 8.99 -2.15
CA THR A 40 -13.29 9.73 -3.01
C THR A 40 -13.41 9.30 -4.46
N LEU A 41 -13.46 7.98 -4.73
CA LEU A 41 -13.59 7.45 -6.08
C LEU A 41 -14.92 7.80 -6.74
N HIS A 42 -16.04 7.71 -6.00
CA HIS A 42 -17.35 8.13 -6.51
C HIS A 42 -17.35 9.62 -6.88
N SER A 43 -16.83 10.48 -6.01
CA SER A 43 -16.67 11.91 -6.32
C SER A 43 -15.84 12.14 -7.59
N MET A 44 -14.70 11.47 -7.73
CA MET A 44 -13.84 11.60 -8.92
C MET A 44 -14.50 11.08 -10.21
N GLN A 45 -15.40 10.09 -10.11
CA GLN A 45 -16.19 9.61 -11.25
C GLN A 45 -17.24 10.64 -11.70
N HIS A 46 -17.62 11.56 -10.84
CA HIS A 46 -18.48 12.72 -11.16
C HIS A 46 -17.66 13.98 -11.47
N HIS A 47 -16.43 13.80 -11.97
CA HIS A 47 -15.52 14.85 -12.42
C HIS A 47 -14.92 15.76 -11.33
N GLU A 48 -15.01 15.39 -10.05
CA GLU A 48 -14.30 16.11 -9.00
C GLU A 48 -12.78 15.85 -9.05
N GLY A 49 -12.00 16.87 -8.67
CA GLY A 49 -10.56 16.75 -8.48
C GLY A 49 -10.22 15.81 -7.33
N TYR A 50 -9.06 15.15 -7.41
CA TYR A 50 -8.64 14.18 -6.39
C TYR A 50 -8.57 14.78 -4.97
N TYR A 51 -7.96 15.95 -4.84
CA TYR A 51 -7.68 16.55 -3.54
C TYR A 51 -8.96 17.05 -2.86
N GLU A 52 -9.88 17.62 -3.62
CA GLU A 52 -11.21 18.03 -3.16
C GLU A 52 -12.05 16.81 -2.77
N ALA A 53 -12.12 15.80 -3.63
CA ALA A 53 -12.85 14.56 -3.36
C ALA A 53 -12.36 13.85 -2.09
N MET A 54 -11.03 13.76 -1.91
CA MET A 54 -10.43 13.15 -0.72
C MET A 54 -10.68 13.98 0.53
N ARG A 55 -10.59 15.31 0.45
CA ARG A 55 -10.93 16.21 1.55
C ARG A 55 -12.37 15.99 2.01
N ASP A 56 -13.32 15.99 1.08
CA ASP A 56 -14.74 15.91 1.41
C ASP A 56 -15.10 14.53 1.98
N ALA A 57 -14.48 13.47 1.47
CA ALA A 57 -14.59 12.13 2.05
C ALA A 57 -14.02 12.06 3.48
N LEU A 58 -12.89 12.72 3.74
CA LEU A 58 -12.28 12.80 5.09
C LEU A 58 -13.14 13.64 6.05
N VAL A 59 -13.67 14.79 5.61
CA VAL A 59 -14.59 15.62 6.40
C VAL A 59 -15.83 14.82 6.80
N LYS A 60 -16.38 14.05 5.86
CA LYS A 60 -17.55 13.20 6.13
C LYS A 60 -17.26 12.12 7.18
N LYS A 61 -16.05 11.55 7.18
CA LYS A 61 -15.61 10.55 8.15
C LYS A 61 -15.30 11.14 9.52
N GLU A 62 -14.51 12.21 9.56
CA GLU A 62 -13.91 12.74 10.79
C GLU A 62 -14.69 13.92 11.40
N GLY A 63 -15.67 14.47 10.66
CA GLY A 63 -16.42 15.66 11.06
C GLY A 63 -15.62 16.97 10.95
N ALA A 64 -14.38 16.91 10.47
CA ALA A 64 -13.50 18.06 10.33
C ALA A 64 -12.57 17.92 9.10
N PRO A 65 -12.12 19.03 8.49
CA PRO A 65 -11.20 18.94 7.37
C PRO A 65 -9.80 18.47 7.80
N PRO A 66 -9.06 17.77 6.92
CA PRO A 66 -7.73 17.26 7.22
C PRO A 66 -6.80 18.41 7.60
N SER A 67 -6.06 18.22 8.70
CA SER A 67 -5.08 19.19 9.20
C SER A 67 -3.65 18.91 8.71
N ALA A 68 -3.41 17.74 8.10
CA ALA A 68 -2.08 17.32 7.67
C ALA A 68 -2.13 16.69 6.27
N ALA A 69 -1.15 17.04 5.43
CA ALA A 69 -1.00 16.46 4.09
C ALA A 69 -0.92 14.92 4.12
N ARG A 70 -0.32 14.33 5.16
CA ARG A 70 -0.24 12.86 5.32
C ARG A 70 -1.59 12.14 5.45
N ALA A 71 -2.66 12.87 5.82
CA ALA A 71 -4.01 12.31 5.86
C ALA A 71 -4.57 12.10 4.46
N ILE A 72 -4.08 12.87 3.49
CA ILE A 72 -4.38 12.73 2.07
C ILE A 72 -3.39 11.70 1.52
N ARG A 73 -3.93 10.62 0.94
CA ARG A 73 -3.09 9.54 0.41
C ARG A 73 -2.45 9.96 -0.92
N PRO A 74 -1.45 9.23 -1.41
CA PRO A 74 -0.97 9.41 -2.77
C PRO A 74 -2.09 9.17 -3.81
N PRO A 75 -2.26 10.04 -4.83
CA PRO A 75 -3.30 9.91 -5.87
C PRO A 75 -3.28 8.65 -6.77
N PRO A 76 -2.15 7.99 -7.06
CA PRO A 76 -2.06 7.00 -8.15
C PRO A 76 -3.10 5.89 -8.14
N LEU A 77 -3.42 5.31 -6.98
CA LEU A 77 -4.46 4.28 -6.90
C LEU A 77 -5.82 4.82 -7.40
N TYR A 78 -6.19 6.01 -6.94
CA TYR A 78 -7.47 6.63 -7.27
C TYR A 78 -7.55 7.02 -8.74
N LEU A 79 -6.45 7.55 -9.29
CA LEU A 79 -6.35 7.91 -10.70
C LEU A 79 -6.46 6.69 -11.62
N ILE A 80 -6.04 5.52 -11.17
CA ILE A 80 -6.20 4.25 -11.89
C ILE A 80 -7.64 3.75 -11.74
N LEU A 81 -8.15 3.65 -10.51
CA LEU A 81 -9.43 3.01 -10.23
C LEU A 81 -10.65 3.81 -10.69
N ARG A 82 -10.57 5.15 -10.81
CA ARG A 82 -11.70 6.01 -11.23
C ARG A 82 -12.31 5.59 -12.57
N TRP A 83 -11.53 4.97 -13.44
CA TRP A 83 -11.96 4.54 -14.77
C TRP A 83 -12.74 3.23 -14.78
N PHE A 84 -12.80 2.54 -13.65
CA PHE A 84 -13.47 1.25 -13.53
C PHE A 84 -14.74 1.38 -12.69
N PRO A 85 -15.80 0.61 -12.97
CA PRO A 85 -17.00 0.63 -12.15
C PRO A 85 -16.70 0.12 -10.74
N GLU A 86 -17.42 0.63 -9.73
CA GLU A 86 -17.26 0.31 -8.31
C GLU A 86 -17.15 -1.21 -8.04
N ARG A 87 -18.05 -1.98 -8.66
CA ARG A 87 -18.10 -3.44 -8.53
C ARG A 87 -16.82 -4.15 -8.99
N SER A 88 -16.01 -3.52 -9.84
CA SER A 88 -14.78 -4.08 -10.38
C SER A 88 -13.55 -3.79 -9.53
N TRP A 89 -13.57 -2.76 -8.67
CA TRP A 89 -12.40 -2.42 -7.85
C TRP A 89 -11.94 -3.65 -7.06
N ARG A 90 -12.90 -4.30 -6.36
CA ARG A 90 -12.92 -5.70 -5.89
C ARG A 90 -11.85 -6.60 -6.49
N TRP A 91 -12.08 -6.80 -7.77
CA TRP A 91 -11.41 -7.78 -8.60
C TRP A 91 -10.05 -7.29 -9.07
N LEU A 92 -9.87 -5.98 -9.25
CA LEU A 92 -8.61 -5.40 -9.68
C LEU A 92 -7.52 -5.55 -8.62
N ALA A 93 -7.83 -5.47 -7.32
CA ALA A 93 -6.84 -5.81 -6.30
C ALA A 93 -6.44 -7.29 -6.34
N GLY A 94 -7.31 -8.17 -6.85
CA GLY A 94 -6.95 -9.56 -7.13
C GLY A 94 -5.77 -9.70 -8.09
N LEU A 95 -5.61 -8.77 -9.03
CA LEU A 95 -4.44 -8.69 -9.90
C LEU A 95 -3.18 -8.32 -9.12
N ALA A 96 -3.29 -7.39 -8.15
CA ALA A 96 -2.18 -7.03 -7.27
C ALA A 96 -1.79 -8.20 -6.34
N PHE A 97 -2.76 -8.96 -5.81
CA PHE A 97 -2.51 -10.18 -5.04
C PHE A 97 -1.77 -11.23 -5.88
N LEU A 98 -2.26 -11.51 -7.09
CA LEU A 98 -1.65 -12.49 -7.98
C LEU A 98 -0.22 -12.06 -8.37
N ALA A 99 -0.02 -10.81 -8.76
CA ALA A 99 1.29 -10.29 -9.09
C ALA A 99 2.25 -10.42 -7.89
N SER A 100 1.81 -10.07 -6.69
CA SER A 100 2.60 -10.22 -5.46
C SER A 100 2.99 -11.68 -5.23
N LEU A 101 2.05 -12.63 -5.28
CA LEU A 101 2.33 -14.04 -5.04
C LEU A 101 3.25 -14.65 -6.10
N LEU A 102 3.10 -14.28 -7.38
CA LEU A 102 4.02 -14.74 -8.44
C LEU A 102 5.44 -14.21 -8.22
N LEU A 103 5.59 -12.98 -7.74
CA LEU A 103 6.90 -12.41 -7.39
C LEU A 103 7.48 -13.06 -6.12
N VAL A 104 6.66 -13.33 -5.11
CA VAL A 104 7.06 -14.08 -3.91
C VAL A 104 7.56 -15.48 -4.30
N ALA A 105 6.89 -16.16 -5.22
CA ALA A 105 7.33 -17.46 -5.73
C ALA A 105 8.77 -17.37 -6.26
N ARG A 106 9.07 -16.34 -7.06
CA ARG A 106 10.41 -16.09 -7.60
C ARG A 106 11.43 -15.68 -6.53
N LEU A 107 10.97 -15.00 -5.48
CA LEU A 107 11.81 -14.59 -4.35
C LEU A 107 12.20 -15.81 -3.51
N GLY A 108 11.26 -16.74 -3.28
CA GLY A 108 11.48 -17.96 -2.51
C GLY A 108 12.32 -19.05 -3.20
N ARG A 109 12.42 -19.04 -4.54
CA ARG A 109 13.11 -20.08 -5.32
C ARG A 109 14.52 -20.46 -4.85
N PRO A 110 15.40 -19.54 -4.43
CA PRO A 110 16.76 -19.92 -4.01
C PRO A 110 16.83 -20.66 -2.67
N PHE A 111 15.77 -20.67 -1.87
CA PHE A 111 15.75 -21.30 -0.53
C PHE A 111 15.41 -22.79 -0.59
N GLY A 112 15.89 -23.49 -1.63
CA GLY A 112 15.72 -24.92 -1.82
C GLY A 112 14.54 -25.32 -2.71
N THR A 113 14.39 -26.63 -2.89
CA THR A 113 13.51 -27.26 -3.90
C THR A 113 12.05 -26.81 -3.83
N TYR A 114 11.54 -26.56 -2.63
CA TYR A 114 10.16 -26.11 -2.39
C TYR A 114 10.05 -24.65 -1.92
N GLY A 115 11.17 -23.91 -1.89
CA GLY A 115 11.21 -22.56 -1.31
C GLY A 115 10.21 -21.59 -1.94
N GLY A 116 10.02 -21.65 -3.27
CA GLY A 116 9.02 -20.84 -3.96
C GLY A 116 7.57 -21.19 -3.60
N LEU A 117 7.26 -22.48 -3.47
CA LEU A 117 5.92 -22.94 -3.09
C LEU A 117 5.60 -22.58 -1.63
N VAL A 118 6.53 -22.85 -0.71
CA VAL A 118 6.38 -22.50 0.71
C VAL A 118 6.19 -21.00 0.88
N ALA A 119 6.99 -20.18 0.18
CA ALA A 119 6.84 -18.73 0.21
C ALA A 119 5.46 -18.27 -0.27
N VAL A 120 4.94 -18.85 -1.38
CA VAL A 120 3.60 -18.55 -1.89
C VAL A 120 2.51 -18.95 -0.91
N VAL A 121 2.59 -20.14 -0.31
CA VAL A 121 1.59 -20.62 0.64
C VAL A 121 1.55 -19.73 1.87
N LEU A 122 2.70 -19.42 2.47
CA LEU A 122 2.76 -18.56 3.66
C LEU A 122 2.26 -17.14 3.36
N ALA A 123 2.71 -16.52 2.28
CA ALA A 123 2.25 -15.19 1.88
C ALA A 123 0.76 -15.19 1.48
N GLY A 124 0.30 -16.24 0.81
CA GLY A 124 -1.08 -16.38 0.39
C GLY A 124 -2.04 -16.60 1.55
N LEU A 125 -1.66 -17.37 2.57
CA LEU A 125 -2.45 -17.50 3.81
C LEU A 125 -2.60 -16.15 4.52
N TRP A 126 -1.51 -15.38 4.61
CA TRP A 126 -1.56 -14.02 5.17
C TRP A 126 -2.48 -13.11 4.34
N LEU A 127 -2.40 -13.16 3.01
CA LEU A 127 -3.28 -12.40 2.12
C LEU A 127 -4.74 -12.81 2.29
N VAL A 128 -5.06 -14.11 2.34
CA VAL A 128 -6.44 -14.59 2.54
C VAL A 128 -7.00 -14.08 3.86
N ALA A 129 -6.22 -14.14 4.94
CA ALA A 129 -6.63 -13.66 6.25
C ALA A 129 -6.84 -12.14 6.30
N SER A 130 -6.03 -11.38 5.55
CA SER A 130 -6.03 -9.91 5.60
C SER A 130 -6.89 -9.25 4.51
N ALA A 131 -7.26 -9.99 3.46
CA ALA A 131 -8.01 -9.49 2.31
C ALA A 131 -9.35 -8.81 2.65
N PRO A 132 -10.12 -9.22 3.68
CA PRO A 132 -11.33 -8.51 4.07
C PRO A 132 -11.09 -7.02 4.43
N LEU A 133 -9.91 -6.69 4.97
CA LEU A 133 -9.58 -5.36 5.48
C LEU A 133 -8.70 -4.55 4.50
N LEU A 134 -7.84 -5.22 3.71
CA LEU A 134 -6.77 -4.56 2.96
C LEU A 134 -7.09 -4.27 1.49
N PHE A 135 -8.32 -4.48 1.04
CA PHE A 135 -8.65 -4.49 -0.37
C PHE A 135 -8.37 -3.14 -1.11
N LEU A 136 -8.81 -2.00 -0.57
CA LEU A 136 -8.52 -0.66 -1.13
C LEU A 136 -7.27 -0.02 -0.54
N HIS A 137 -6.57 -0.69 0.36
CA HIS A 137 -5.39 -0.14 0.99
C HIS A 137 -4.25 0.00 -0.03
N GLY A 138 -3.67 1.20 -0.15
CA GLY A 138 -2.54 1.48 -1.03
C GLY A 138 -1.34 0.53 -0.81
N GLU A 139 -1.22 -0.03 0.39
CA GLU A 139 -0.26 -1.06 0.76
C GLU A 139 -0.28 -2.26 -0.19
N ILE A 140 -1.46 -2.80 -0.50
CA ILE A 140 -1.59 -3.97 -1.38
C ILE A 140 -1.14 -3.65 -2.81
N TRP A 141 -1.41 -2.44 -3.27
CA TRP A 141 -1.09 -2.01 -4.63
C TRP A 141 0.39 -1.70 -4.83
N GLY A 142 1.08 -1.24 -3.78
CA GLY A 142 2.53 -1.05 -3.77
C GLY A 142 3.33 -2.36 -3.57
N LEU A 143 2.71 -3.41 -3.03
CA LEU A 143 3.38 -4.66 -2.67
C LEU A 143 4.09 -5.37 -3.84
N PRO A 144 3.51 -5.52 -5.06
CA PRO A 144 4.21 -6.11 -6.19
C PRO A 144 5.51 -5.37 -6.54
N PHE A 145 5.48 -4.03 -6.47
CA PHE A 145 6.65 -3.20 -6.74
C PHE A 145 7.71 -3.40 -5.67
N LEU A 146 7.33 -3.45 -4.39
CA LEU A 146 8.26 -3.71 -3.30
C LEU A 146 8.95 -5.09 -3.45
N ILE A 147 8.19 -6.15 -3.71
CA ILE A 147 8.76 -7.49 -3.91
C ILE A 147 9.64 -7.52 -5.17
N GLY A 148 9.22 -6.83 -6.23
CA GLY A 148 10.00 -6.61 -7.44
C GLY A 148 11.35 -5.95 -7.14
N ALA A 149 11.37 -4.93 -6.27
CA ALA A 149 12.60 -4.28 -5.85
C ALA A 149 13.55 -5.27 -5.15
N LEU A 150 13.05 -6.09 -4.22
CA LEU A 150 13.85 -7.13 -3.55
C LEU A 150 14.47 -8.12 -4.55
N LEU A 151 13.72 -8.50 -5.60
CA LEU A 151 14.22 -9.36 -6.67
C LEU A 151 15.34 -8.72 -7.50
N TYR A 152 15.31 -7.39 -7.69
CA TYR A 152 16.38 -6.65 -8.38
C TYR A 152 17.59 -6.39 -7.48
N VAL A 153 17.36 -6.11 -6.19
CA VAL A 153 18.43 -6.01 -5.18
C VAL A 153 19.24 -7.30 -5.14
N ARG A 154 18.58 -8.47 -5.16
CA ARG A 154 19.24 -9.78 -5.20
C ARG A 154 20.11 -9.99 -6.45
N ARG A 155 19.84 -9.25 -7.54
CA ARG A 155 20.60 -9.32 -8.80
C ARG A 155 21.62 -8.20 -8.94
N ASP A 156 21.83 -7.40 -7.90
CA ASP A 156 22.68 -6.21 -7.92
C ASP A 156 22.32 -5.17 -9.01
N ASP A 157 21.04 -5.14 -9.40
CA ASP A 157 20.46 -4.18 -10.33
C ASP A 157 19.79 -3.03 -9.55
N ASP A 158 20.62 -2.18 -8.94
CA ASP A 158 20.16 -1.14 -8.01
C ASP A 158 19.25 -0.10 -8.70
N TRP A 159 19.44 0.20 -9.99
CA TRP A 159 18.59 1.15 -10.71
C TRP A 159 17.16 0.66 -10.87
N ARG A 160 16.97 -0.61 -11.28
CA ARG A 160 15.62 -1.19 -11.38
C ARG A 160 15.01 -1.42 -10.01
N ALA A 161 15.81 -1.79 -9.02
CA ALA A 161 15.34 -1.88 -7.63
C ALA A 161 14.77 -0.54 -7.15
N VAL A 162 15.50 0.56 -7.34
CA VAL A 162 15.04 1.90 -6.96
C VAL A 162 13.79 2.30 -7.73
N ALA A 163 13.75 2.07 -9.05
CA ALA A 163 12.55 2.37 -9.85
C ALA A 163 11.31 1.64 -9.32
N CYS A 164 11.46 0.37 -8.91
CA CYS A 164 10.40 -0.38 -8.25
C CYS A 164 10.03 0.21 -6.88
N VAL A 165 10.99 0.59 -6.02
CA VAL A 165 10.67 1.21 -4.73
C VAL A 165 9.94 2.55 -4.92
N VAL A 166 10.38 3.39 -5.84
CA VAL A 166 9.67 4.64 -6.20
C VAL A 166 8.24 4.32 -6.66
N GLY A 167 8.07 3.30 -7.51
CA GLY A 167 6.76 2.80 -7.91
C GLY A 167 5.89 2.36 -6.72
N ALA A 168 6.47 1.70 -5.71
CA ALA A 168 5.75 1.34 -4.48
C ALA A 168 5.33 2.59 -3.67
N VAL A 169 6.23 3.58 -3.56
CA VAL A 169 5.99 4.84 -2.83
C VAL A 169 4.80 5.62 -3.39
N LEU A 170 4.59 5.56 -4.71
CA LEU A 170 3.44 6.15 -5.38
C LEU A 170 2.09 5.62 -4.87
N PHE A 171 2.04 4.42 -4.28
CA PHE A 171 0.83 3.89 -3.65
C PHE A 171 0.84 4.07 -2.14
N ARG A 172 2.02 4.00 -1.50
CA ARG A 172 2.17 4.16 -0.06
C ARG A 172 3.54 4.74 0.31
N GLU A 173 3.52 5.89 0.97
CA GLU A 173 4.69 6.63 1.40
C GLU A 173 5.60 5.85 2.37
N LEU A 174 5.03 4.92 3.14
CA LEU A 174 5.78 4.07 4.08
C LEU A 174 6.90 3.28 3.37
N TYR A 175 6.73 2.94 2.10
CA TYR A 175 7.76 2.23 1.34
C TYR A 175 9.02 3.06 1.07
N ALA A 176 8.98 4.38 1.29
CA ALA A 176 10.15 5.24 1.12
C ALA A 176 11.28 4.89 2.10
N VAL A 177 10.96 4.24 3.24
CA VAL A 177 11.96 3.73 4.18
C VAL A 177 12.94 2.75 3.53
N MET A 178 12.49 2.01 2.51
CA MET A 178 13.36 1.09 1.75
C MET A 178 14.43 1.83 0.94
N LEU A 179 14.17 3.06 0.49
CA LEU A 179 15.18 3.89 -0.17
C LEU A 179 16.29 4.30 0.80
N GLY A 180 15.92 4.66 2.04
CA GLY A 180 16.88 4.97 3.11
C GLY A 180 17.71 3.75 3.48
N ILE A 181 17.08 2.59 3.69
CA ILE A 181 17.78 1.33 3.96
C ILE A 181 18.75 0.98 2.82
N GLY A 182 18.31 1.07 1.57
CA GLY A 182 19.17 0.79 0.43
C GLY A 182 20.33 1.78 0.31
N PHE A 183 20.11 3.07 0.55
CA PHE A 183 21.17 4.08 0.56
C PHE A 183 22.26 3.79 1.61
N VAL A 184 21.87 3.31 2.80
CA VAL A 184 22.79 2.97 3.88
C VAL A 184 23.54 1.66 3.60
N LEU A 185 22.81 0.61 3.19
CA LEU A 185 23.35 -0.75 3.12
C LEU A 185 24.02 -1.11 1.78
N ARG A 186 23.69 -0.42 0.68
CA ARG A 186 24.18 -0.79 -0.66
C ARG A 186 25.46 -0.02 -1.00
N ARG A 187 26.38 -0.69 -1.70
CA ARG A 187 27.66 -0.10 -2.12
C ARG A 187 27.47 1.02 -3.14
N ARG A 188 26.61 0.82 -4.13
CA ARG A 188 26.29 1.82 -5.16
C ARG A 188 25.22 2.76 -4.63
N ARG A 189 25.62 3.85 -3.97
CA ARG A 189 24.68 4.79 -3.33
C ARG A 189 23.93 5.70 -4.30
N VAL A 190 24.48 5.95 -5.50
CA VAL A 190 23.94 6.92 -6.47
C VAL A 190 22.49 6.63 -6.89
N PRO A 191 22.10 5.40 -7.28
CA PRO A 191 20.71 5.11 -7.63
C PRO A 191 19.75 5.38 -6.46
N TRP A 192 20.14 5.01 -5.25
CA TRP A 192 19.31 5.18 -4.05
C TRP A 192 19.15 6.65 -3.67
N LEU A 193 20.22 7.45 -3.80
CA LEU A 193 20.16 8.90 -3.64
C LEU A 193 19.24 9.54 -4.68
N ALA A 194 19.35 9.14 -5.95
CA ALA A 194 18.46 9.62 -7.00
C ALA A 194 16.99 9.28 -6.69
N GLY A 195 16.72 8.06 -6.21
CA GLY A 195 15.39 7.66 -5.74
C GLY A 195 14.86 8.53 -4.60
N LEU A 196 15.71 8.83 -3.59
CA LEU A 196 15.36 9.71 -2.47
C LEU A 196 15.01 11.13 -2.97
N VAL A 197 15.81 11.68 -3.89
CA VAL A 197 15.55 13.00 -4.49
C VAL A 197 14.22 13.01 -5.25
N VAL A 198 13.96 11.97 -6.05
CA VAL A 198 12.69 11.84 -6.79
C VAL A 198 11.50 11.75 -5.84
N VAL A 199 11.58 10.92 -4.80
CA VAL A 199 10.50 10.81 -3.80
C VAL A 199 10.31 12.12 -3.03
N ALA A 200 11.39 12.82 -2.67
CA ALA A 200 11.31 14.12 -2.02
C ALA A 200 10.61 15.16 -2.93
N ALA A 201 10.92 15.18 -4.23
CA ALA A 201 10.26 16.05 -5.19
C ALA A 201 8.77 15.70 -5.34
N LEU A 202 8.43 14.41 -5.46
CA LEU A 202 7.03 13.95 -5.51
C LEU A 202 6.26 14.30 -4.23
N ALA A 203 6.87 14.13 -3.06
CA ALA A 203 6.30 14.52 -1.78
C ALA A 203 6.07 16.04 -1.70
N ALA A 204 7.03 16.85 -2.16
CA ALA A 204 6.88 18.30 -2.21
C ALA A 204 5.73 18.73 -3.13
N VAL A 205 5.60 18.12 -4.31
CA VAL A 205 4.47 18.37 -5.23
C VAL A 205 3.15 17.96 -4.57
N HIS A 206 3.10 16.78 -3.95
CA HIS A 206 1.91 16.31 -3.25
C HIS A 206 1.50 17.26 -2.11
N VAL A 207 2.46 17.71 -1.30
CA VAL A 207 2.21 18.67 -0.22
C VAL A 207 1.72 20.02 -0.76
N ALA A 208 2.33 20.52 -1.83
CA ALA A 208 1.93 21.78 -2.46
C ALA A 208 0.47 21.71 -2.96
N LEU A 209 0.10 20.63 -3.62
CA LEU A 209 -1.28 20.42 -4.10
C LEU A 209 -2.26 20.20 -2.94
N ALA A 210 -1.88 19.41 -1.93
CA ALA A 210 -2.69 19.15 -0.75
C ALA A 210 -2.93 20.41 0.08
N ALA A 211 -1.98 21.34 0.15
CA ALA A 211 -2.07 22.54 0.98
C ALA A 211 -3.32 23.40 0.69
N HIS A 212 -3.83 23.37 -0.55
CA HIS A 212 -5.03 24.10 -0.94
C HIS A 212 -6.33 23.55 -0.33
N VAL A 213 -6.32 22.28 0.10
CA VAL A 213 -7.51 21.60 0.64
C VAL A 213 -7.42 21.32 2.15
N LEU A 214 -6.30 21.70 2.79
CA LEU A 214 -6.12 21.56 4.24
C LEU A 214 -6.89 22.64 5.02
N SER A 215 -7.33 22.30 6.22
CA SER A 215 -7.89 23.28 7.16
C SER A 215 -6.85 24.34 7.53
N LYS A 216 -7.22 25.63 7.42
CA LYS A 216 -6.41 26.77 7.91
C LYS A 216 -6.27 26.79 9.44
N THR A 217 -7.18 26.15 10.16
CA THR A 217 -7.21 26.08 11.64
C THR A 217 -6.65 24.76 12.17
N GLY A 218 -6.10 23.91 11.30
CA GLY A 218 -5.62 22.58 11.64
C GLY A 218 -4.54 22.61 12.73
N HIS A 219 -4.82 22.00 13.87
CA HIS A 219 -3.77 21.62 14.82
C HIS A 219 -2.85 20.62 14.13
N GLN A 220 -1.66 21.08 13.73
CA GLN A 220 -0.57 20.18 13.38
C GLN A 220 -0.23 19.40 14.64
N VAL A 221 -0.73 18.17 14.74
CA VAL A 221 -0.17 17.20 15.68
C VAL A 221 1.24 16.94 15.19
N ARG A 222 2.22 17.65 15.78
CA ARG A 222 3.65 17.43 15.53
C ARG A 222 3.91 15.93 15.61
N LEU A 223 4.58 15.39 14.59
CA LEU A 223 5.08 14.02 14.59
C LEU A 223 5.79 13.75 15.92
N GLY A 224 5.29 12.78 16.68
CA GLY A 224 5.86 12.39 17.98
C GLY A 224 5.30 13.08 19.22
N ASN A 225 4.30 13.97 19.10
CA ASN A 225 3.80 14.73 20.26
C ASN A 225 2.35 14.42 20.66
N ASP A 226 1.73 13.41 20.06
CA ASP A 226 0.46 12.88 20.58
C ASP A 226 0.75 11.71 21.52
N PRO A 227 0.48 11.82 22.84
CA PRO A 227 0.59 10.70 23.77
C PRO A 227 -0.26 9.49 23.33
N ARG A 228 -1.23 9.70 22.42
CA ARG A 228 -2.01 8.62 21.80
C ARG A 228 -1.24 7.82 20.74
N THR A 229 -0.18 8.36 20.13
CA THR A 229 0.58 7.61 19.10
C THR A 229 1.41 6.51 19.76
N LEU A 230 2.09 6.82 20.87
CA LEU A 230 2.79 5.80 21.66
C LEU A 230 1.77 4.83 22.28
N GLY A 231 0.67 5.34 22.85
CA GLY A 231 -0.38 4.52 23.43
C GLY A 231 -1.12 3.63 22.42
N PHE A 232 -1.23 4.03 21.16
CA PHE A 232 -1.80 3.23 20.07
C PHE A 232 -0.82 2.15 19.62
N VAL A 233 0.46 2.48 19.43
CA VAL A 233 1.51 1.51 19.11
C VAL A 233 1.66 0.49 20.24
N LEU A 234 1.66 0.93 21.50
CA LEU A 234 1.72 0.05 22.67
C LEU A 234 0.46 -0.83 22.78
N ARG A 235 -0.74 -0.30 22.54
CA ARG A 235 -1.98 -1.12 22.51
C ARG A 235 -2.01 -2.11 21.36
N ALA A 236 -1.56 -1.72 20.17
CA ALA A 236 -1.44 -2.59 19.01
C ALA A 236 -0.39 -3.70 19.22
N MET A 237 0.64 -3.44 20.05
CA MET A 237 1.62 -4.43 20.50
C MET A 237 1.18 -5.21 21.75
N GLY A 238 -0.01 -4.96 22.30
CA GLY A 238 -0.53 -5.63 23.50
C GLY A 238 0.13 -5.20 24.82
N LEU A 239 0.88 -4.09 24.82
CA LEU A 239 1.63 -3.54 25.96
C LEU A 239 0.93 -2.35 26.63
N GLY A 240 -0.21 -1.89 26.10
CA GLY A 240 -1.01 -0.81 26.68
C GLY A 240 -2.22 -1.35 27.43
N ASP A 241 -2.18 -1.24 28.76
CA ASP A 241 -3.17 -1.60 29.79
C ASP A 241 -4.51 -2.19 29.33
N ARG A 242 -4.73 -3.45 29.72
CA ARG A 242 -6.07 -4.03 29.86
C ARG A 242 -6.78 -3.31 31.02
N PRO A 243 -7.99 -2.75 30.83
CA PRO A 243 -8.79 -2.34 31.98
C PRO A 243 -9.27 -3.59 32.73
N ALA A 244 -9.27 -3.47 34.06
CA ALA A 244 -10.04 -4.31 34.98
C ALA A 244 -11.54 -3.98 34.86
#